data_AF-A0A945T8Y3-F1
#
_entry.id   AF-A0A945T8Y3-F1
#
_cell.length_a   1.000
_cell.length_b   1.000
_cell.length_c   1.000
_cell.angle_alpha   90.00
_cell.angle_beta   90.00
_cell.angle_gamma   90.00
#
_symmetry.space_group_name_H-M   'P 1'
#
loop_
_entity.id
_entity.type
_entity.pdbx_description
1 polymer ?
#
loop_
_entity_poly.entity_id
_entity_poly.type
_entity_poly.pdbx_seq_one_letter_code
_entity_poly.pdbx_strand_id
1 'polypeptide(L)'
;MTTNKIDEKLLSGATTPVVEWPLLIPLDTPDLPLLDLKLLPGWVGAFAESLSKSTETPPELAAGMVLVSCAAASARRLRVMVTPGYFEPTNLWIVAALPPGNRKSAVQSAATAPLITWERDQAALLEPEIKRITSECKTLEARVKSKRSMAAKEKGNTKAEILGREVAELETEMPEIPVQPQIWTSDATPERLGSLLAEQDECMAWLSSEGGVFELLQGRYSSGIPNLDLVLKAHSGDSERVDRGSRPPVFLHSPRLSVGLSPQPDVLRGLASRPGFRGRGLLGRFLYLLPISPLGYRHLTPNPIPEGVTANFASGIHAMLNWSPAVDEQGMERPHLLKFSEDAYQEWHEFAKAIEVQMRPGNDLDQITDGAAKSP
;
A
#
# COMPACT_ATOMS: atom_id res chain seq x y z
N MET A 1 -18.71 60.48 -29.58
CA MET A 1 -18.28 61.15 -28.34
C MET A 1 -19.16 60.67 -27.20
N THR A 2 -18.61 59.84 -26.32
CA THR A 2 -18.84 59.84 -24.85
C THR A 2 -17.99 58.72 -24.28
N THR A 3 -16.70 59.00 -24.14
CA THR A 3 -15.83 58.26 -23.22
C THR A 3 -16.40 58.46 -21.82
N ASN A 4 -16.76 57.37 -21.14
CA ASN A 4 -17.05 57.36 -19.71
C ASN A 4 -15.81 57.90 -18.99
N LYS A 5 -15.81 59.20 -18.68
CA LYS A 5 -14.88 59.77 -17.72
C LYS A 5 -15.27 59.18 -16.37
N ILE A 6 -14.52 58.17 -15.95
CA ILE A 6 -14.50 57.77 -14.54
C ILE A 6 -14.20 59.04 -13.74
N ASP A 7 -15.07 59.35 -12.80
CA ASP A 7 -15.01 60.56 -12.01
C ASP A 7 -13.74 60.52 -11.14
N GLU A 8 -12.66 61.17 -11.58
CA GLU A 8 -11.36 61.19 -10.88
C GLU A 8 -11.49 61.70 -9.42
N LYS A 9 -12.57 62.42 -9.11
CA LYS A 9 -12.91 62.85 -7.75
C LYS A 9 -13.31 61.72 -6.80
N LEU A 10 -13.78 60.57 -7.30
CA LEU A 10 -14.10 59.42 -6.47
C LEU A 10 -12.83 58.68 -5.99
N LEU A 11 -11.72 58.81 -6.71
CA LEU A 11 -10.45 58.15 -6.38
C LEU A 11 -9.52 59.01 -5.52
N SER A 12 -9.68 60.35 -5.53
CA SER A 12 -8.80 61.26 -4.79
C SER A 12 -9.11 61.39 -3.29
N GLY A 13 -10.24 60.84 -2.83
CA GLY A 13 -10.65 60.82 -1.42
C GLY A 13 -10.43 59.48 -0.72
N ALA A 14 -10.02 58.43 -1.43
CA ALA A 14 -9.72 57.14 -0.83
C ALA A 14 -8.29 57.17 -0.28
N THR A 15 -8.15 57.22 1.05
CA THR A 15 -6.91 56.86 1.73
C THR A 15 -6.42 55.53 1.16
N THR A 16 -5.20 55.50 0.62
CA THR A 16 -4.54 54.27 0.20
C THR A 16 -4.63 53.29 1.37
N PRO A 17 -5.23 52.10 1.21
CA PRO A 17 -5.35 51.18 2.33
C PRO A 17 -3.95 50.93 2.89
N VAL A 18 -3.78 51.26 4.17
CA VAL A 18 -2.51 51.19 4.92
C VAL A 18 -2.05 49.73 5.10
N VAL A 19 -2.89 48.79 4.73
CA VAL A 19 -2.59 47.36 4.76
C VAL A 19 -2.03 46.99 3.39
N GLU A 20 -0.70 46.93 3.27
CA GLU A 20 -0.07 46.13 2.23
C GLU A 20 -0.70 44.74 2.30
N TRP A 21 -1.26 44.29 1.17
CA TRP A 21 -1.75 42.92 1.08
C TRP A 21 -0.61 41.99 1.49
N PRO A 22 -0.88 40.97 2.33
CA PRO A 22 0.14 39.97 2.59
C PRO A 22 0.58 39.37 1.26
N LEU A 23 1.85 38.94 1.20
CA LEU A 23 2.38 38.27 0.03
C LEU A 23 1.40 37.17 -0.41
N LEU A 24 0.85 37.31 -1.63
CA LEU A 24 -0.11 36.33 -2.15
C LEU A 24 0.59 34.98 -2.21
N ILE A 25 0.04 34.00 -1.49
CA ILE A 25 0.53 32.62 -1.52
C ILE A 25 -0.03 31.96 -2.78
N PRO A 26 0.80 31.56 -3.75
CA PRO A 26 0.31 30.85 -4.92
C PRO A 26 -0.32 29.52 -4.51
N LEU A 27 -1.56 29.28 -4.92
CA LEU A 27 -2.27 28.02 -4.62
C LEU A 27 -1.73 26.83 -5.42
N ASP A 28 -1.06 27.08 -6.54
CA ASP A 28 -0.64 26.05 -7.51
C ASP A 28 0.82 25.60 -7.36
N THR A 29 1.64 26.34 -6.61
CA THR A 29 3.06 26.02 -6.37
C THR A 29 3.34 26.09 -4.88
N PRO A 30 3.09 24.99 -4.13
CA PRO A 30 3.33 24.99 -2.71
C PRO A 30 4.84 25.00 -2.44
N ASP A 31 5.29 25.95 -1.61
CA ASP A 31 6.65 25.99 -1.07
C ASP A 31 6.69 25.05 0.15
N LEU A 32 7.00 23.78 -0.11
CA LEU A 32 7.03 22.73 0.91
C LEU A 32 8.46 22.50 1.41
N PRO A 33 8.64 22.16 2.69
CA PRO A 33 9.94 21.76 3.20
C PRO A 33 10.45 20.54 2.42
N LEU A 34 11.72 20.59 2.04
CA LEU A 34 12.40 19.47 1.39
C LEU A 34 12.58 18.32 2.37
N LEU A 35 12.43 17.09 1.88
CA LEU A 35 12.66 15.91 2.70
C LEU A 35 14.16 15.68 2.92
N ASP A 36 14.60 15.66 4.18
CA ASP A 36 15.96 15.26 4.53
C ASP A 36 16.09 13.73 4.57
N LEU A 37 16.75 13.17 3.55
CA LEU A 37 16.99 11.73 3.44
C LEU A 37 17.89 11.18 4.56
N LYS A 38 18.60 12.03 5.31
CA LYS A 38 19.38 11.61 6.48
C LYS A 38 18.51 11.13 7.63
N LEU A 39 17.22 11.47 7.64
CA LEU A 39 16.24 10.96 8.60
C LEU A 39 15.91 9.48 8.34
N LEU A 40 16.19 8.96 7.14
CA LEU A 40 16.04 7.53 6.84
C LEU A 40 17.28 6.77 7.33
N PRO A 41 17.13 5.77 8.22
CA PRO A 41 18.27 5.14 8.85
C PRO A 41 19.04 4.21 7.90
N GLY A 42 20.37 4.21 8.04
CA GLY A 42 21.26 3.19 7.52
C GLY A 42 21.17 2.96 6.00
N TRP A 43 20.98 1.69 5.62
CA TRP A 43 20.97 1.26 4.22
C TRP A 43 19.75 1.79 3.44
N VAL A 44 18.66 2.12 4.12
CA VAL A 44 17.44 2.70 3.50
C VAL A 44 17.73 4.10 2.99
N GLY A 45 18.28 4.96 3.84
CA GLY A 45 18.63 6.35 3.48
C GLY A 45 19.72 6.42 2.42
N ALA A 46 20.78 5.60 2.56
CA ALA A 46 21.86 5.55 1.57
C ALA A 46 21.37 5.16 0.16
N PHE A 47 20.43 4.22 0.08
CA PHE A 47 19.82 3.82 -1.19
C PHE A 47 18.88 4.89 -1.75
N ALA A 48 17.99 5.47 -0.93
CA ALA A 48 17.11 6.56 -1.37
C ALA A 48 17.90 7.77 -1.91
N GLU A 49 18.98 8.16 -1.23
CA GLU A 49 19.85 9.27 -1.66
C GLU A 49 20.56 8.96 -2.97
N SER A 50 21.15 7.77 -3.08
CA SER A 50 21.83 7.33 -4.30
C SER A 50 20.85 7.20 -5.47
N LEU A 51 19.63 6.71 -5.22
CA LEU A 51 18.58 6.56 -6.22
C LEU A 51 18.07 7.93 -6.73
N SER A 52 17.81 8.87 -5.84
CA SER A 52 17.43 10.25 -6.19
C SER A 52 18.50 10.92 -7.05
N LYS A 53 19.77 10.83 -6.65
CA LYS A 53 20.92 11.37 -7.41
C LYS A 53 21.07 10.70 -8.77
N SER A 54 20.95 9.37 -8.82
CA SER A 54 21.13 8.59 -10.05
C SER A 54 20.07 8.86 -11.10
N THR A 55 18.82 9.00 -10.64
CA THR A 55 17.69 9.26 -11.53
C THR A 55 17.43 10.76 -11.74
N GLU A 56 18.16 11.64 -11.03
CA GLU A 56 17.91 13.09 -10.98
C GLU A 56 16.44 13.40 -10.72
N THR A 57 15.89 12.73 -9.70
CA THR A 57 14.52 12.90 -9.22
C THR A 57 14.53 13.49 -7.82
N PRO A 58 13.41 14.12 -7.40
CA PRO A 58 13.33 14.66 -6.05
C PRO A 58 13.53 13.59 -4.97
N PRO A 59 14.20 13.92 -3.85
CA PRO A 59 14.45 12.99 -2.76
C PRO A 59 13.15 12.36 -2.22
N GLU A 60 12.04 13.09 -2.23
CA GLU A 60 10.72 12.65 -1.79
C GLU A 60 10.23 11.43 -2.58
N LEU A 61 10.38 11.45 -3.91
CA LEU A 61 9.95 10.33 -4.75
C LEU A 61 10.75 9.07 -4.41
N ALA A 62 12.07 9.18 -4.24
CA ALA A 62 12.92 8.06 -3.88
C ALA A 62 12.60 7.52 -2.48
N ALA A 63 12.51 8.41 -1.48
CA ALA A 63 12.16 8.05 -0.12
C ALA A 63 10.81 7.34 -0.03
N GLY A 64 9.78 7.91 -0.67
CA GLY A 64 8.43 7.36 -0.64
C GLY A 64 8.37 5.94 -1.20
N MET A 65 8.97 5.70 -2.38
CA MET A 65 8.95 4.37 -2.99
C MET A 65 9.80 3.36 -2.21
N VAL A 66 10.93 3.80 -1.66
CA VAL A 66 11.79 2.95 -0.80
C VAL A 66 11.10 2.56 0.50
N LEU A 67 10.42 3.51 1.15
CA LEU A 67 9.64 3.25 2.37
C LEU A 67 8.49 2.29 2.12
N VAL A 68 7.76 2.43 1.00
CA VAL A 68 6.68 1.49 0.65
C VAL A 68 7.24 0.08 0.40
N SER A 69 8.40 -0.07 -0.23
CA SER A 69 9.05 -1.38 -0.36
C SER A 69 9.40 -2.00 1.00
N CYS A 70 9.86 -1.19 1.96
CA CYS A 70 10.11 -1.64 3.32
C CYS A 70 8.81 -2.04 4.03
N ALA A 71 7.73 -1.26 3.86
CA ALA A 71 6.41 -1.54 4.41
C ALA A 71 5.82 -2.85 3.84
N ALA A 72 5.96 -3.06 2.53
CA ALA A 72 5.52 -4.29 1.85
C ALA A 72 6.21 -5.54 2.41
N ALA A 73 7.51 -5.45 2.72
CA ALA A 73 8.27 -6.54 3.30
C ALA A 73 7.97 -6.75 4.79
N SER A 74 7.92 -5.67 5.57
CA SER A 74 7.81 -5.73 7.03
C SER A 74 6.41 -6.03 7.56
N ALA A 75 5.34 -5.56 6.88
CA ALA A 75 3.96 -5.68 7.35
C ALA A 75 3.47 -7.13 7.52
N ARG A 76 4.13 -8.08 6.84
CA ARG A 76 3.87 -9.52 6.98
C ARG A 76 4.17 -10.02 8.39
N ARG A 77 5.26 -9.53 8.98
CA ARG A 77 5.85 -10.10 10.20
C ARG A 77 5.87 -9.14 11.37
N LEU A 78 5.56 -7.86 11.19
CA LEU A 78 5.58 -6.86 12.26
C LEU A 78 4.20 -6.28 12.53
N ARG A 79 3.96 -5.93 13.79
CA ARG A 79 2.85 -5.09 14.25
C ARG A 79 3.33 -4.20 15.39
N VAL A 80 2.93 -2.94 15.40
CA VAL A 80 3.34 -1.98 16.43
C VAL A 80 2.26 -1.92 17.50
N MET A 81 2.65 -2.05 18.76
CA MET A 81 1.80 -1.77 19.92
C MET A 81 2.16 -0.39 20.46
N VAL A 82 1.32 0.60 20.14
CA VAL A 82 1.53 2.01 20.50
C VAL A 82 1.25 2.22 21.99
N THR A 83 0.12 1.71 22.47
CA THR A 83 -0.22 1.60 23.90
C THR A 83 -0.82 0.21 24.18
N PRO A 84 -0.89 -0.25 25.44
CA PRO A 84 -1.52 -1.52 25.76
C PRO A 84 -2.95 -1.61 25.21
N GLY A 85 -3.17 -2.52 24.25
CA GLY A 85 -4.47 -2.72 23.59
C GLY A 85 -4.67 -1.91 22.30
N TYR A 86 -3.79 -0.96 21.98
CA TYR A 86 -3.81 -0.21 20.74
C TYR A 86 -2.66 -0.64 19.83
N PHE A 87 -3.01 -1.12 18.65
CA PHE A 87 -2.06 -1.67 17.70
C PHE A 87 -2.26 -1.06 16.32
N GLU A 88 -1.15 -0.82 15.63
CA GLU A 88 -1.11 -0.35 14.26
C GLU A 88 -0.26 -1.30 13.40
N PRO A 89 -0.65 -1.57 12.15
CA PRO A 89 0.19 -2.32 11.23
C PRO A 89 1.35 -1.45 10.71
N THR A 90 2.32 -2.06 10.04
CA THR A 90 3.45 -1.33 9.44
C THR A 90 3.29 -1.08 7.93
N ASN A 91 2.07 -1.26 7.39
CA ASN A 91 1.79 -0.91 5.99
C ASN A 91 1.72 0.60 5.81
N LEU A 92 2.22 1.10 4.69
CA LEU A 92 2.25 2.53 4.37
C LEU A 92 1.52 2.81 3.07
N TRP A 93 0.79 3.92 3.04
CA TRP A 93 0.14 4.45 1.85
C TRP A 93 0.80 5.76 1.45
N ILE A 94 1.61 5.74 0.39
CA ILE A 94 2.38 6.90 -0.06
C ILE A 94 2.00 7.24 -1.50
N VAL A 95 1.77 8.53 -1.72
CA VAL A 95 1.53 9.11 -3.04
C VAL A 95 2.56 10.19 -3.31
N ALA A 96 3.40 9.99 -4.33
CA ALA A 96 4.36 10.98 -4.81
C ALA A 96 3.91 11.56 -6.16
N ALA A 97 3.22 12.70 -6.15
CA ALA A 97 2.66 13.26 -7.38
C ALA A 97 3.69 14.09 -8.15
N LEU A 98 3.97 13.70 -9.38
CA LEU A 98 4.91 14.37 -10.26
C LEU A 98 4.41 14.40 -11.71
N PRO A 99 4.66 15.49 -12.47
CA PRO A 99 4.33 15.55 -13.89
C PRO A 99 4.99 14.43 -14.71
N PRO A 100 4.45 14.11 -15.90
CA PRO A 100 5.10 13.19 -16.84
C PRO A 100 6.56 13.56 -17.14
N GLY A 101 7.40 12.56 -17.45
CA GLY A 101 8.82 12.78 -17.74
C GLY A 101 9.73 12.86 -16.51
N ASN A 102 9.19 12.75 -15.30
CA ASN A 102 9.95 12.78 -14.05
C ASN A 102 10.64 11.47 -13.64
N ARG A 103 10.85 10.54 -14.59
CA ARG A 103 11.51 9.23 -14.34
C ARG A 103 10.86 8.43 -13.20
N LYS A 104 9.56 8.65 -12.93
CA LYS A 104 8.77 8.01 -11.88
C LYS A 104 8.89 6.47 -11.91
N SER A 105 8.68 5.89 -13.09
CA SER A 105 8.77 4.44 -13.30
C SER A 105 10.19 3.89 -13.07
N ALA A 106 11.24 4.68 -13.31
CA ALA A 106 12.62 4.25 -13.05
C ALA A 106 12.92 4.16 -11.54
N VAL A 107 12.47 5.16 -10.77
CA VAL A 107 12.60 5.15 -9.31
C VAL A 107 11.82 3.98 -8.71
N GLN A 108 10.57 3.81 -9.14
CA GLN A 108 9.75 2.72 -8.63
C GLN A 108 10.34 1.35 -8.99
N SER A 109 10.75 1.13 -10.25
CA SER A 109 11.38 -0.12 -10.66
C SER A 109 12.60 -0.47 -9.81
N ALA A 110 13.48 0.51 -9.54
CA ALA A 110 14.64 0.32 -8.69
C ALA A 110 14.25 0.00 -7.23
N ALA A 111 13.27 0.71 -6.67
CA ALA A 111 12.81 0.50 -5.30
C ALA A 111 12.12 -0.86 -5.10
N THR A 112 11.42 -1.38 -6.12
CA THR A 112 10.68 -2.65 -6.04
C THR A 112 11.47 -3.86 -6.54
N ALA A 113 12.63 -3.65 -7.19
CA ALA A 113 13.46 -4.73 -7.72
C ALA A 113 13.79 -5.84 -6.69
N PRO A 114 14.10 -5.53 -5.41
CA PRO A 114 14.31 -6.57 -4.41
C PRO A 114 13.08 -7.44 -4.13
N LEU A 115 11.87 -6.87 -4.17
CA LEU A 115 10.62 -7.62 -4.00
C LEU A 115 10.41 -8.59 -5.17
N ILE A 116 10.59 -8.09 -6.40
CA ILE A 116 10.40 -8.88 -7.63
C ILE A 116 11.42 -10.02 -7.72
N THR A 117 12.68 -9.74 -7.39
CA THR A 117 13.74 -10.77 -7.39
C THR A 117 13.47 -11.84 -6.35
N TRP A 118 13.04 -11.45 -5.14
CA TRP A 118 12.66 -12.41 -4.10
C TRP A 118 11.47 -13.29 -4.52
N GLU A 119 10.40 -12.71 -5.08
CA GLU A 119 9.24 -13.47 -5.58
C GLU A 119 9.66 -14.50 -6.62
N ARG A 120 10.47 -14.08 -7.60
CA ARG A 120 10.99 -14.96 -8.66
C ARG A 120 11.80 -16.11 -8.07
N ASP A 121 12.69 -15.81 -7.13
CA ASP A 121 13.59 -16.80 -6.55
C ASP A 121 12.80 -17.80 -5.68
N GLN A 122 11.80 -17.35 -4.91
CA GLN A 122 10.89 -18.22 -4.16
C GLN A 122 10.01 -19.09 -5.08
N ALA A 123 9.49 -18.52 -6.17
CA ALA A 123 8.71 -19.26 -7.15
C ALA A 123 9.55 -20.39 -7.78
N ALA A 124 10.81 -20.11 -8.14
CA ALA A 124 11.71 -21.12 -8.68
C ALA A 124 12.05 -22.23 -7.67
N LEU A 125 12.21 -21.88 -6.38
CA LEU A 125 12.43 -22.85 -5.31
C LEU A 125 11.22 -23.76 -5.07
N LEU A 126 10.01 -23.20 -5.12
CA LEU A 126 8.76 -23.93 -4.86
C LEU A 126 8.21 -24.69 -6.06
N GLU A 127 8.60 -24.32 -7.28
CA GLU A 127 8.08 -24.91 -8.52
C GLU A 127 8.14 -26.47 -8.55
N PRO A 128 9.27 -27.12 -8.18
CA PRO A 128 9.34 -28.58 -8.19
C PRO A 128 8.35 -29.23 -7.22
N GLU A 129 8.21 -28.66 -6.02
CA GLU A 129 7.32 -29.19 -4.98
C GLU A 129 5.86 -28.97 -5.33
N ILE A 130 5.51 -27.79 -5.85
CA ILE A 130 4.17 -27.51 -6.37
C ILE A 130 3.82 -28.50 -7.48
N LYS A 131 4.73 -28.79 -8.42
CA LYS A 131 4.49 -29.79 -9.48
C LYS A 131 4.27 -31.18 -8.90
N ARG A 132 5.07 -31.59 -7.91
CA ARG A 132 4.97 -32.88 -7.24
C ARG A 132 3.61 -33.04 -6.55
N ILE A 133 3.25 -32.09 -5.68
CA ILE A 133 1.99 -32.10 -4.92
C ILE A 133 0.80 -32.00 -5.88
N THR A 134 0.85 -31.13 -6.90
CA THR A 134 -0.22 -31.03 -7.90
C THR A 134 -0.45 -32.36 -8.63
N SER A 135 0.62 -33.10 -8.95
CA SER A 135 0.50 -34.43 -9.57
C SER A 135 -0.11 -35.46 -8.62
N GLU A 136 0.26 -35.39 -7.35
CA GLU A 136 -0.30 -36.23 -6.28
C GLU A 136 -1.80 -35.95 -6.10
N CYS A 137 -2.20 -34.68 -5.97
CA CYS A 137 -3.60 -34.27 -5.90
C CYS A 137 -4.41 -34.77 -7.11
N LYS A 138 -3.91 -34.60 -8.35
CA LYS A 138 -4.59 -35.11 -9.55
C LYS A 138 -4.79 -36.63 -9.52
N THR A 139 -3.83 -37.36 -8.95
CA THR A 139 -3.92 -38.82 -8.80
C THR A 139 -4.99 -39.19 -7.77
N LEU A 140 -5.02 -38.50 -6.63
CA LEU A 140 -6.04 -38.68 -5.59
C LEU A 140 -7.43 -38.29 -6.08
N GLU A 141 -7.58 -37.15 -6.76
CA GLU A 141 -8.84 -36.71 -7.40
C GLU A 141 -9.37 -37.75 -8.40
N ALA A 142 -8.50 -38.35 -9.21
CA ALA A 142 -8.89 -39.41 -10.14
C ALA A 142 -9.37 -40.67 -9.39
N ARG A 143 -8.73 -41.04 -8.28
CA ARG A 143 -9.16 -42.14 -7.41
C ARG A 143 -10.49 -41.84 -6.74
N VAL A 144 -10.67 -40.64 -6.18
CA VAL A 144 -11.92 -40.14 -5.60
C VAL A 144 -13.05 -40.23 -6.63
N LYS A 145 -12.84 -39.70 -7.83
CA LYS A 145 -13.83 -39.75 -8.92
C LYS A 145 -14.20 -41.19 -9.31
N SER A 146 -13.20 -42.07 -9.42
CA SER A 146 -13.42 -43.49 -9.73
C SER A 146 -14.24 -44.20 -8.65
N LYS A 147 -13.81 -44.10 -7.38
CA LYS A 147 -14.50 -44.73 -6.24
C LYS A 147 -15.90 -44.15 -6.02
N ARG A 148 -16.09 -42.84 -6.20
CA ARG A 148 -17.42 -42.19 -6.14
C ARG A 148 -18.35 -42.72 -7.24
N SER A 149 -17.83 -42.93 -8.45
CA SER A 149 -18.60 -43.56 -9.55
C SER A 149 -18.94 -45.02 -9.27
N MET A 150 -18.04 -45.78 -8.63
CA MET A 150 -18.32 -47.15 -8.19
C MET A 150 -19.40 -47.19 -7.10
N ALA A 151 -19.31 -46.32 -6.09
CA ALA A 151 -20.29 -46.21 -5.02
C ALA A 151 -21.69 -45.89 -5.56
N ALA A 152 -21.78 -44.94 -6.50
CA ALA A 152 -23.05 -44.53 -7.11
C ALA A 152 -23.73 -45.61 -7.96
N LYS A 153 -22.98 -46.61 -8.45
CA LYS A 153 -23.50 -47.74 -9.25
C LYS A 153 -23.73 -49.01 -8.44
N GLU A 154 -23.29 -49.05 -7.19
CA GLU A 154 -23.36 -50.22 -6.34
C GLU A 154 -24.78 -50.42 -5.82
N LYS A 155 -25.29 -51.66 -5.92
CA LYS A 155 -26.68 -51.98 -5.54
C LYS A 155 -26.80 -52.39 -4.06
N GLY A 156 -25.70 -52.82 -3.45
CA GLY A 156 -25.65 -53.23 -2.05
C GLY A 156 -25.28 -52.06 -1.12
N ASN A 157 -26.15 -51.75 -0.15
CA ASN A 157 -25.99 -50.59 0.73
C ASN A 157 -24.67 -50.60 1.51
N THR A 158 -24.28 -51.74 2.09
CA THR A 158 -23.04 -51.89 2.87
C THR A 158 -21.78 -51.61 2.05
N LYS A 159 -21.75 -52.03 0.77
CA LYS A 159 -20.57 -51.84 -0.08
C LYS A 159 -20.49 -50.42 -0.64
N ALA A 160 -21.64 -49.78 -0.90
CA ALA A 160 -21.71 -48.36 -1.24
C ALA A 160 -21.22 -47.49 -0.08
N GLU A 161 -21.59 -47.81 1.17
CA GLU A 161 -21.12 -47.11 2.38
C GLU A 161 -19.60 -47.23 2.57
N ILE A 162 -19.01 -48.42 2.37
CA ILE A 162 -17.55 -48.62 2.46
C ILE A 162 -16.82 -47.74 1.43
N LEU A 163 -17.28 -47.75 0.17
CA LEU A 163 -16.68 -46.91 -0.89
C LEU A 163 -16.85 -45.41 -0.59
N GLY A 164 -17.98 -45.02 0.01
CA GLY A 164 -18.21 -43.65 0.45
C GLY A 164 -17.23 -43.21 1.54
N ARG A 165 -16.97 -44.09 2.52
CA ARG A 165 -15.97 -43.83 3.56
C ARG A 165 -14.56 -43.72 3.00
N GLU A 166 -14.18 -44.63 2.09
CA GLU A 166 -12.88 -44.58 1.41
C GLU A 166 -12.71 -43.30 0.56
N VAL A 167 -13.79 -42.77 -0.01
CA VAL A 167 -13.75 -41.48 -0.72
C VAL A 167 -13.49 -40.34 0.27
N ALA A 168 -14.20 -40.30 1.40
CA ALA A 168 -14.00 -39.27 2.41
C ALA A 168 -12.58 -39.32 3.02
N GLU A 169 -12.04 -40.52 3.23
CA GLU A 169 -10.64 -40.73 3.66
C GLU A 169 -9.67 -40.14 2.63
N LEU A 170 -9.82 -40.46 1.34
CA LEU A 170 -8.97 -39.92 0.27
C LEU A 170 -9.09 -38.39 0.11
N GLU A 171 -10.28 -37.81 0.32
CA GLU A 171 -10.47 -36.37 0.29
C GLU A 171 -9.79 -35.67 1.48
N THR A 172 -9.72 -36.35 2.63
CA THR A 172 -9.00 -35.87 3.83
C THR A 172 -7.48 -35.98 3.68
N GLU A 173 -7.01 -36.99 2.95
CA GLU A 173 -5.58 -37.20 2.63
C GLU A 173 -5.05 -36.24 1.55
N MET A 174 -5.91 -35.44 0.92
CA MET A 174 -5.50 -34.53 -0.15
C MET A 174 -4.52 -33.48 0.38
N PRO A 175 -3.27 -33.44 -0.11
CA PRO A 175 -2.31 -32.46 0.37
C PRO A 175 -2.66 -31.06 -0.12
N GLU A 176 -2.36 -30.05 0.69
CA GLU A 176 -2.49 -28.66 0.29
C GLU A 176 -1.38 -28.27 -0.69
N ILE A 177 -1.75 -27.66 -1.81
CA ILE A 177 -0.79 -27.16 -2.79
C ILE A 177 -0.24 -25.82 -2.28
N PRO A 178 1.08 -25.68 -2.07
CA PRO A 178 1.68 -24.42 -1.68
C PRO A 178 1.35 -23.32 -2.69
N VAL A 179 0.97 -22.15 -2.19
CA VAL A 179 0.73 -20.97 -3.03
C VAL A 179 2.07 -20.31 -3.33
N GLN A 180 2.29 -19.92 -4.59
CA GLN A 180 3.47 -19.14 -4.94
C GLN A 180 3.41 -17.77 -4.26
N PRO A 181 4.50 -17.32 -3.58
CA PRO A 181 4.52 -16.02 -2.95
C PRO A 181 4.29 -14.89 -3.95
N GLN A 182 3.38 -14.01 -3.61
CA GLN A 182 3.09 -12.77 -4.30
C GLN A 182 2.99 -11.65 -3.27
N ILE A 183 3.95 -10.73 -3.32
CA ILE A 183 4.12 -9.57 -2.45
C ILE A 183 3.35 -8.36 -3.00
N TRP A 184 3.22 -8.23 -4.32
CA TRP A 184 2.64 -7.02 -4.91
C TRP A 184 1.69 -7.25 -6.08
N THR A 185 0.93 -6.20 -6.39
CA THR A 185 0.06 -6.06 -7.56
C THR A 185 0.08 -4.60 -8.05
N SER A 186 -0.23 -4.38 -9.33
CA SER A 186 -0.41 -3.04 -9.91
C SER A 186 -1.82 -2.78 -10.43
N ASP A 187 -2.59 -3.84 -10.67
CA ASP A 187 -3.90 -3.79 -11.32
C ASP A 187 -4.76 -4.98 -10.86
N ALA A 188 -5.40 -4.83 -9.70
CA ALA A 188 -6.36 -5.78 -9.17
C ALA A 188 -7.72 -5.10 -8.99
N THR A 189 -8.81 -5.77 -9.35
CA THR A 189 -10.13 -5.30 -8.89
C THR A 189 -10.26 -5.52 -7.38
N PRO A 190 -11.14 -4.81 -6.66
CA PRO A 190 -11.40 -5.06 -5.24
C PRO A 190 -11.68 -6.53 -4.93
N GLU A 191 -12.38 -7.23 -5.82
CA GLU A 191 -12.67 -8.66 -5.69
C GLU A 191 -11.42 -9.52 -5.88
N ARG A 192 -10.54 -9.22 -6.86
CA ARG A 192 -9.28 -9.95 -6.96
C ARG A 192 -8.35 -9.65 -5.78
N LEU A 193 -8.35 -8.41 -5.29
CA LEU A 193 -7.56 -8.00 -4.12
C LEU A 193 -7.93 -8.80 -2.87
N GLY A 194 -9.23 -9.03 -2.62
CA GLY A 194 -9.65 -9.86 -1.48
C GLY A 194 -9.12 -11.29 -1.56
N SER A 195 -9.15 -11.91 -2.74
CA SER A 195 -8.58 -13.25 -2.94
C SER A 195 -7.06 -13.25 -2.81
N LEU A 196 -6.39 -12.24 -3.36
CA LEU A 196 -4.95 -12.08 -3.25
C LEU A 196 -4.49 -11.92 -1.80
N LEU A 197 -5.21 -11.13 -1.00
CA LEU A 197 -4.92 -10.99 0.43
C LEU A 197 -5.07 -12.36 1.14
N ALA A 198 -6.17 -13.08 0.90
CA ALA A 198 -6.36 -14.39 1.53
C ALA A 198 -5.32 -15.43 1.12
N GLU A 199 -4.89 -15.41 -0.15
CA GLU A 199 -3.85 -16.29 -0.69
C GLU A 199 -2.43 -15.96 -0.18
N GLN A 200 -2.22 -14.77 0.42
CA GLN A 200 -0.91 -14.21 0.74
C GLN A 200 -0.81 -13.74 2.19
N ASP A 201 -1.37 -14.52 3.11
CA ASP A 201 -1.34 -14.27 4.57
C ASP A 201 -1.84 -12.87 4.95
N GLU A 202 -2.87 -12.42 4.24
CA GLU A 202 -3.55 -11.15 4.42
C GLU A 202 -2.62 -9.94 4.26
N CYS A 203 -1.55 -10.06 3.47
CA CYS A 203 -0.59 -8.99 3.26
C CYS A 203 -0.19 -8.82 1.79
N MET A 204 -0.45 -7.63 1.24
CA MET A 204 -0.22 -7.31 -0.17
C MET A 204 0.30 -5.87 -0.31
N ALA A 205 1.01 -5.59 -1.40
CA ALA A 205 1.39 -4.24 -1.79
C ALA A 205 0.76 -3.85 -3.13
N TRP A 206 0.20 -2.64 -3.23
CA TRP A 206 -0.27 -2.07 -4.48
C TRP A 206 0.71 -1.01 -4.97
N LEU A 207 1.48 -1.35 -6.00
CA LEU A 207 2.60 -0.54 -6.47
C LEU A 207 2.32 -0.12 -7.92
N SER A 208 2.24 1.19 -8.19
CA SER A 208 2.07 1.69 -9.57
C SER A 208 2.68 3.07 -9.79
N SER A 209 3.33 3.29 -10.94
CA SER A 209 3.89 4.61 -11.27
C SER A 209 2.84 5.59 -11.78
N GLU A 210 1.56 5.20 -11.69
CA GLU A 210 0.38 5.91 -12.17
C GLU A 210 -0.77 5.81 -11.15
N GLY A 211 -1.82 6.59 -11.39
CA GLY A 211 -3.01 6.66 -10.52
C GLY A 211 -4.16 5.73 -10.89
N GLY A 212 -3.97 4.75 -11.78
CA GLY A 212 -5.05 3.90 -12.30
C GLY A 212 -5.83 3.15 -11.21
N VAL A 213 -5.20 2.87 -10.06
CA VAL A 213 -5.85 2.30 -8.87
C VAL A 213 -7.06 3.11 -8.43
N PHE A 214 -7.00 4.44 -8.48
CA PHE A 214 -8.10 5.27 -8.03
C PHE A 214 -9.33 5.11 -8.93
N GLU A 215 -9.14 4.87 -10.23
CA GLU A 215 -10.23 4.60 -11.16
C GLU A 215 -10.83 3.21 -10.93
N LEU A 216 -10.02 2.21 -10.57
CA LEU A 216 -10.50 0.87 -10.18
C LEU A 216 -11.37 0.94 -8.93
N LEU A 217 -10.91 1.67 -7.92
CA LEU A 217 -11.63 1.91 -6.67
C LEU A 217 -12.95 2.69 -6.87
N GLN A 218 -13.07 3.49 -7.93
CA GLN A 218 -14.32 4.16 -8.32
C GLN A 218 -15.35 3.20 -8.92
N GLY A 219 -15.00 1.93 -9.14
CA GLY A 219 -15.89 1.00 -9.81
C GLY A 219 -15.91 1.19 -11.32
N ARG A 220 -14.76 1.49 -11.94
CA ARG A 220 -14.59 1.45 -13.41
C ARG A 220 -15.21 0.19 -14.03
N TYR A 221 -15.14 -0.95 -13.31
CA TYR A 221 -15.71 -2.24 -13.72
C TYR A 221 -17.04 -2.60 -13.03
N SER A 222 -17.56 -1.73 -12.15
CA SER A 222 -18.76 -1.96 -11.33
C SER A 222 -19.81 -0.87 -11.58
N SER A 223 -19.94 -0.43 -12.84
CA SER A 223 -20.89 0.62 -13.25
C SER A 223 -20.77 1.93 -12.47
N GLY A 224 -19.57 2.27 -11.99
CA GLY A 224 -19.30 3.49 -11.24
C GLY A 224 -19.67 3.42 -9.75
N ILE A 225 -20.01 2.24 -9.21
CA ILE A 225 -20.24 2.03 -7.78
C ILE A 225 -18.87 1.84 -7.10
N PRO A 226 -18.40 2.76 -6.25
CA PRO A 226 -17.08 2.62 -5.63
C PRO A 226 -17.11 1.55 -4.54
N ASN A 227 -16.12 0.67 -4.56
CA ASN A 227 -15.91 -0.39 -3.59
C ASN A 227 -14.57 -0.14 -2.88
N LEU A 228 -14.64 0.42 -1.67
CA LEU A 228 -13.48 0.91 -0.91
C LEU A 228 -13.28 0.15 0.39
N ASP A 229 -14.27 -0.58 0.87
CA ASP A 229 -14.32 -1.06 2.25
C ASP A 229 -13.14 -1.97 2.57
N LEU A 230 -12.84 -2.94 1.69
CA LEU A 230 -11.67 -3.79 1.81
C LEU A 230 -10.36 -2.99 1.88
N VAL A 231 -10.19 -2.00 1.02
CA VAL A 231 -8.96 -1.20 0.95
C VAL A 231 -8.84 -0.31 2.19
N LEU A 232 -9.91 0.33 2.63
CA LEU A 232 -9.93 1.16 3.84
C LEU A 232 -9.66 0.36 5.11
N LYS A 233 -10.16 -0.87 5.19
CA LYS A 233 -9.90 -1.80 6.30
C LYS A 233 -8.48 -2.36 6.25
N ALA A 234 -7.95 -2.61 5.05
CA ALA A 234 -6.59 -3.09 4.88
C ALA A 234 -5.53 -2.02 5.23
N HIS A 235 -5.92 -0.76 5.38
CA HIS A 235 -5.06 0.27 5.95
C HIS A 235 -4.86 0.08 7.46
N SER A 236 -5.95 -0.16 8.21
CA SER A 236 -5.96 -0.28 9.69
C SER A 236 -5.76 -1.70 10.20
N GLY A 237 -5.88 -2.72 9.34
CA GLY A 237 -5.88 -4.12 9.80
C GLY A 237 -7.23 -4.59 10.32
N ASP A 238 -8.33 -3.92 9.97
CA ASP A 238 -9.66 -4.31 10.43
C ASP A 238 -10.17 -5.55 9.68
N SER A 239 -10.79 -6.49 10.41
CA SER A 239 -11.33 -7.70 9.81
C SER A 239 -12.39 -7.41 8.75
N GLU A 240 -12.35 -8.19 7.67
CA GLU A 240 -13.28 -8.08 6.55
C GLU A 240 -13.81 -9.45 6.14
N ARG A 241 -15.12 -9.49 5.88
CA ARG A 241 -15.79 -10.67 5.34
C ARG A 241 -16.41 -10.32 4.00
N VAL A 242 -15.91 -10.96 2.95
CA VAL A 242 -16.41 -10.75 1.59
C VAL A 242 -17.26 -11.97 1.20
N ASP A 243 -18.57 -11.85 1.41
CA ASP A 243 -19.53 -12.84 0.92
C ASP A 243 -19.73 -12.70 -0.58
N ARG A 244 -19.59 -13.81 -1.32
CA ARG A 244 -19.80 -13.85 -2.78
C ARG A 244 -20.89 -14.87 -3.09
N GLY A 245 -21.87 -14.49 -3.92
CA GLY A 245 -22.99 -15.38 -4.23
C GLY A 245 -22.58 -16.69 -4.92
N SER A 246 -21.51 -16.68 -5.72
CA SER A 246 -21.09 -17.84 -6.54
C SER A 246 -19.79 -18.51 -6.10
N ARG A 247 -19.14 -18.02 -5.04
CA ARG A 247 -17.83 -18.52 -4.56
C ARG A 247 -17.83 -18.58 -3.03
N PRO A 248 -16.99 -19.44 -2.42
CA PRO A 248 -16.80 -19.42 -0.98
C PRO A 248 -16.48 -18.01 -0.48
N PRO A 249 -17.03 -17.59 0.67
CA PRO A 249 -16.72 -16.31 1.27
C PRO A 249 -15.23 -16.22 1.61
N VAL A 250 -14.65 -15.04 1.43
CA VAL A 250 -13.28 -14.74 1.85
C VAL A 250 -13.34 -14.07 3.21
N PHE A 251 -12.65 -14.66 4.18
CA PHE A 251 -12.51 -14.11 5.53
C PHE A 251 -11.09 -13.59 5.70
N LEU A 252 -10.97 -12.32 6.08
CA LEU A 252 -9.72 -11.65 6.38
C LEU A 252 -9.78 -11.15 7.83
N HIS A 253 -8.84 -11.56 8.65
CA HIS A 253 -8.79 -11.24 10.07
C HIS A 253 -8.09 -9.91 10.35
N SER A 254 -6.97 -9.68 9.67
CA SER A 254 -6.08 -8.52 9.78
C SER A 254 -5.43 -8.20 8.42
N PRO A 255 -6.23 -7.82 7.41
CA PRO A 255 -5.72 -7.46 6.08
C PRO A 255 -4.79 -6.25 6.15
N ARG A 256 -3.67 -6.31 5.46
CA ARG A 256 -2.63 -5.27 5.44
C ARG A 256 -2.26 -4.96 4.00
N LEU A 257 -2.49 -3.72 3.59
CA LEU A 257 -2.20 -3.24 2.25
C LEU A 257 -1.21 -2.09 2.32
N SER A 258 -0.02 -2.27 1.76
CA SER A 258 0.88 -1.15 1.46
C SER A 258 0.53 -0.58 0.10
N VAL A 259 0.54 0.74 -0.08
CA VAL A 259 0.20 1.40 -1.36
C VAL A 259 1.31 2.39 -1.70
N GLY A 260 1.92 2.22 -2.88
CA GLY A 260 2.97 3.10 -3.38
C GLY A 260 2.63 3.58 -4.78
N LEU A 261 2.25 4.86 -4.88
CA LEU A 261 1.77 5.45 -6.11
C LEU A 261 2.57 6.69 -6.47
N SER A 262 2.79 6.91 -7.75
CA SER A 262 3.33 8.18 -8.24
C SER A 262 2.49 8.78 -9.36
N PRO A 263 1.23 9.19 -9.10
CA PRO A 263 0.34 9.69 -10.14
C PRO A 263 0.78 11.06 -10.66
N GLN A 264 0.10 11.55 -11.69
CA GLN A 264 0.21 12.95 -12.08
C GLN A 264 -0.60 13.84 -11.12
N PRO A 265 -0.21 15.12 -10.90
CA PRO A 265 -0.94 16.03 -10.01
C PRO A 265 -2.43 16.19 -10.37
N ASP A 266 -2.77 16.15 -11.66
CA ASP A 266 -4.16 16.26 -12.13
C ASP A 266 -5.04 15.10 -11.69
N VAL A 267 -4.45 13.90 -11.53
CA VAL A 267 -5.18 12.77 -10.96
C VAL A 267 -5.64 13.14 -9.55
N LEU A 268 -4.76 13.69 -8.71
CA LEU A 268 -5.10 14.09 -7.33
C LEU A 268 -6.16 15.18 -7.27
N ARG A 269 -6.06 16.21 -8.13
CA ARG A 269 -7.10 17.25 -8.25
C ARG A 269 -8.45 16.63 -8.62
N GLY A 270 -8.43 15.69 -9.57
CA GLY A 270 -9.61 14.91 -9.98
C GLY A 270 -10.21 14.04 -8.88
N LEU A 271 -9.42 13.59 -7.90
CA LEU A 271 -9.91 12.84 -6.74
C LEU A 271 -10.49 13.76 -5.67
N ALA A 272 -9.86 14.89 -5.40
CA ALA A 272 -10.29 15.85 -4.38
C ALA A 272 -11.68 16.44 -4.71
N SER A 273 -11.98 16.65 -5.99
CA SER A 273 -13.29 17.13 -6.46
C SER A 273 -14.44 16.12 -6.29
N ARG A 274 -14.17 14.88 -5.86
CA ARG A 274 -15.16 13.81 -5.78
C ARG A 274 -15.63 13.56 -4.34
N PRO A 275 -16.91 13.78 -4.00
CA PRO A 275 -17.42 13.66 -2.62
C PRO A 275 -17.17 12.28 -1.98
N GLY A 276 -17.27 11.20 -2.76
CA GLY A 276 -17.23 9.82 -2.26
C GLY A 276 -15.88 9.33 -1.75
N PHE A 277 -14.78 9.99 -2.08
CA PHE A 277 -13.42 9.60 -1.66
C PHE A 277 -12.96 10.34 -0.41
N ARG A 278 -13.22 11.65 -0.34
CA ARG A 278 -12.97 12.41 0.88
C ARG A 278 -13.93 11.98 2.00
N GLY A 279 -15.23 11.92 1.71
CA GLY A 279 -16.25 11.57 2.72
C GLY A 279 -16.17 10.14 3.27
N ARG A 280 -15.48 9.22 2.57
CA ARG A 280 -15.22 7.86 3.05
C ARG A 280 -13.82 7.67 3.64
N GLY A 281 -13.04 8.74 3.76
CA GLY A 281 -11.73 8.76 4.42
C GLY A 281 -10.60 8.13 3.61
N LEU A 282 -10.76 7.87 2.32
CA LEU A 282 -9.69 7.31 1.49
C LEU A 282 -8.50 8.26 1.40
N LEU A 283 -8.77 9.55 1.12
CA LEU A 283 -7.74 10.56 0.89
C LEU A 283 -6.92 10.85 2.16
N GLY A 284 -7.55 10.86 3.34
CA GLY A 284 -6.86 11.11 4.61
C GLY A 284 -5.85 10.03 5.02
N ARG A 285 -5.83 8.86 4.36
CA ARG A 285 -4.92 7.75 4.68
C ARG A 285 -3.58 7.80 3.94
N PHE A 286 -3.43 8.68 2.95
CA PHE A 286 -2.20 8.77 2.17
C PHE A 286 -1.22 9.79 2.77
N LEU A 287 0.05 9.42 2.83
CA LEU A 287 1.16 10.34 2.96
C LEU A 287 1.43 10.96 1.58
N TYR A 288 1.16 12.26 1.45
CA TYR A 288 1.32 12.99 0.20
C TYR A 288 2.71 13.61 0.11
N LEU A 289 3.39 13.31 -0.99
CA LEU A 289 4.65 13.91 -1.39
C LEU A 289 4.41 14.69 -2.69
N LEU A 290 4.54 16.01 -2.63
CA LEU A 290 4.30 16.93 -3.75
C LEU A 290 5.57 17.69 -4.13
N PRO A 291 6.67 16.99 -4.51
CA PRO A 291 7.94 17.66 -4.75
C PRO A 291 7.93 18.50 -6.04
N ILE A 292 8.82 19.48 -6.08
CA ILE A 292 9.07 20.28 -7.27
C ILE A 292 9.75 19.42 -8.34
N SER A 293 9.22 19.48 -9.56
CA SER A 293 9.77 18.74 -10.71
C SER A 293 11.13 19.33 -11.14
N PRO A 294 12.23 18.54 -11.20
CA PRO A 294 13.55 19.01 -11.64
C PRO A 294 13.68 19.10 -13.16
N LEU A 295 12.60 18.89 -13.93
CA LEU A 295 12.60 19.06 -15.38
C LEU A 295 13.11 20.45 -15.78
N GLY A 296 14.06 20.49 -16.72
CA GLY A 296 14.74 21.72 -17.13
C GLY A 296 15.96 22.09 -16.28
N TYR A 297 16.15 21.47 -15.11
CA TYR A 297 17.25 21.76 -14.17
C TYR A 297 18.18 20.56 -13.92
N ARG A 298 17.94 19.43 -14.59
CA ARG A 298 18.78 18.23 -14.49
C ARG A 298 20.16 18.46 -15.12
N HIS A 299 21.19 17.88 -14.52
CA HIS A 299 22.55 17.90 -15.05
C HIS A 299 22.74 16.91 -16.20
N LEU A 300 21.91 15.86 -16.28
CA LEU A 300 21.97 14.78 -17.27
C LEU A 300 23.30 14.03 -17.28
N THR A 301 24.04 14.08 -16.18
CA THR A 301 25.29 13.35 -15.98
C THR A 301 25.02 12.00 -15.34
N PRO A 302 25.58 10.89 -15.86
CA PRO A 302 25.43 9.58 -15.24
C PRO A 302 25.99 9.58 -13.80
N ASN A 303 25.15 9.21 -12.83
CA ASN A 303 25.56 8.97 -11.45
C ASN A 303 25.02 7.60 -11.02
N PRO A 304 25.64 6.48 -11.41
CA PRO A 304 25.10 5.15 -11.10
C PRO A 304 25.05 4.92 -9.59
N ILE A 305 24.02 4.21 -9.12
CA ILE A 305 23.95 3.77 -7.73
C ILE A 305 25.12 2.80 -7.48
N PRO A 306 25.97 3.02 -6.46
CA PRO A 306 27.05 2.10 -6.15
C PRO A 306 26.53 0.69 -5.87
N GLU A 307 27.20 -0.34 -6.41
CA GLU A 307 26.75 -1.73 -6.30
C GLU A 307 26.53 -2.17 -4.85
N GLY A 308 27.41 -1.78 -3.93
CA GLY A 308 27.28 -2.09 -2.51
C GLY A 308 26.02 -1.47 -1.86
N VAL A 309 25.60 -0.29 -2.31
CA VAL A 309 24.37 0.36 -1.81
C VAL A 309 23.14 -0.41 -2.31
N THR A 310 23.12 -0.79 -3.57
CA THR A 310 22.06 -1.64 -4.15
C THR A 310 21.99 -3.00 -3.45
N ALA A 311 23.13 -3.65 -3.23
CA ALA A 311 23.21 -4.96 -2.58
C ALA A 311 22.74 -4.91 -1.12
N ASN A 312 23.11 -3.87 -0.38
CA ASN A 312 22.67 -3.68 1.01
C ASN A 312 21.16 -3.45 1.10
N PHE A 313 20.59 -2.64 0.20
CA PHE A 313 19.15 -2.43 0.12
C PHE A 313 18.40 -3.73 -0.19
N ALA A 314 18.86 -4.48 -1.20
CA ALA A 314 18.27 -5.77 -1.54
C ALA A 314 18.34 -6.77 -0.38
N SER A 315 19.50 -6.87 0.28
CA SER A 315 19.71 -7.74 1.43
C SER A 315 18.80 -7.37 2.61
N GLY A 316 18.60 -6.08 2.87
CA GLY A 316 17.68 -5.61 3.90
C GLY A 316 16.23 -6.00 3.63
N ILE A 317 15.75 -5.79 2.40
CA ILE A 317 14.40 -6.20 1.98
C ILE A 317 14.24 -7.72 2.07
N HIS A 318 15.19 -8.49 1.57
CA HIS A 318 15.16 -9.96 1.61
C HIS A 318 15.18 -10.47 3.05
N ALA A 319 15.98 -9.87 3.93
CA ALA A 319 16.00 -10.21 5.35
C ALA A 319 14.61 -10.01 6.00
N MET A 320 13.92 -8.90 5.68
CA MET A 320 12.57 -8.65 6.19
C MET A 320 11.55 -9.67 5.67
N LEU A 321 11.61 -10.00 4.38
CA LEU A 321 10.73 -11.01 3.76
C LEU A 321 10.96 -12.42 4.32
N ASN A 322 12.19 -12.72 4.74
CA ASN A 322 12.59 -14.02 5.27
C ASN A 322 12.47 -14.11 6.80
N TRP A 323 11.95 -13.10 7.49
CA TRP A 323 11.73 -13.19 8.93
C TRP A 323 10.75 -14.32 9.26
N SER A 324 11.16 -15.19 10.18
CA SER A 324 10.28 -16.20 10.74
C SER A 324 9.14 -15.52 11.51
N PRO A 325 7.92 -16.06 11.49
CA PRO A 325 6.82 -15.58 12.32
C PRO A 325 7.16 -15.71 13.80
N ALA A 326 6.55 -14.87 14.63
CA ALA A 326 6.43 -15.19 16.05
C ALA A 326 5.37 -16.29 16.22
N VAL A 327 5.45 -17.05 17.30
CA VAL A 327 4.44 -18.02 17.67
C VAL A 327 3.79 -17.63 19.00
N ASP A 328 2.53 -17.98 19.18
CA ASP A 328 1.86 -17.89 20.47
C ASP A 328 2.02 -19.19 21.29
N GLU A 329 1.39 -19.24 22.46
CA GLU A 329 1.44 -20.38 23.38
C GLU A 329 0.81 -21.66 22.79
N GLN A 330 -0.01 -21.52 21.74
CA GLN A 330 -0.71 -22.60 21.05
C GLN A 330 0.04 -23.05 19.77
N GLY A 331 1.18 -22.41 19.47
CA GLY A 331 1.97 -22.67 18.26
C GLY A 331 1.42 -21.99 17.01
N MET A 332 0.45 -21.09 17.14
CA MET A 332 -0.12 -20.36 16.00
C MET A 332 0.81 -19.21 15.60
N GLU A 333 1.01 -19.04 14.29
CA GLU A 333 1.81 -17.94 13.75
C GLU A 333 1.14 -16.58 14.04
N ARG A 334 1.97 -15.61 14.44
CA ARG A 334 1.57 -14.22 14.64
C ARG A 334 2.69 -13.24 14.24
N PRO A 335 2.36 -11.97 13.98
CA PRO A 335 3.37 -10.94 13.82
C PRO A 335 4.17 -10.73 15.11
N HIS A 336 5.45 -10.37 14.98
CA HIS A 336 6.26 -9.84 16.05
C HIS A 336 5.70 -8.49 16.51
N LEU A 337 5.57 -8.32 17.82
CA LEU A 337 5.10 -7.09 18.42
C LEU A 337 6.28 -6.15 18.69
N LEU A 338 6.33 -5.04 17.96
CA LEU A 338 7.20 -3.92 18.27
C LEU A 338 6.53 -3.02 19.31
N LYS A 339 7.29 -2.57 20.29
CA LYS A 339 6.84 -1.63 21.32
C LYS A 339 7.71 -0.40 21.25
N PHE A 340 7.11 0.76 21.50
CA PHE A 340 7.91 1.96 21.73
C PHE A 340 8.75 1.81 22.99
N SER A 341 9.98 2.33 22.92
CA SER A 341 10.69 2.70 24.15
C SER A 341 9.93 3.84 24.83
N GLU A 342 10.26 4.11 26.10
CA GLU A 342 9.68 5.25 26.81
C GLU A 342 9.89 6.55 26.03
N ASP A 343 11.12 6.82 25.58
CA ASP A 343 11.45 8.04 24.83
C ASP A 343 10.66 8.14 23.51
N ALA A 344 10.56 7.04 22.75
CA ALA A 344 9.80 7.03 21.50
C ALA A 344 8.29 7.24 21.73
N TYR A 345 7.76 6.71 22.83
CA TYR A 345 6.37 6.94 23.19
C TYR A 345 6.11 8.40 23.54
N GLN A 346 7.02 9.04 24.29
CA GLN A 346 6.87 10.47 24.63
C GLN A 346 6.91 11.35 23.37
N GLU A 347 7.84 11.12 22.45
CA GLU A 347 7.91 11.85 21.18
C GLU A 347 6.61 11.70 20.37
N TRP A 348 6.13 10.46 20.21
CA TRP A 348 4.86 10.19 19.52
C TRP A 348 3.68 10.87 20.22
N HIS A 349 3.63 10.82 21.55
CA HIS A 349 2.53 11.38 22.33
C HIS A 349 2.48 12.92 22.26
N GLU A 350 3.64 13.57 22.29
CA GLU A 350 3.76 15.02 22.10
C GLU A 350 3.32 15.43 20.68
N PHE A 351 3.74 14.66 19.66
CA PHE A 351 3.30 14.86 18.29
C PHE A 351 1.78 14.72 18.15
N ALA A 352 1.19 13.63 18.66
CA ALA A 352 -0.25 13.39 18.60
C ALA A 352 -1.04 14.53 19.28
N LYS A 353 -0.57 15.02 20.43
CA LYS A 353 -1.16 16.20 21.11
C LYS A 353 -1.08 17.46 20.27
N ALA A 354 0.06 17.70 19.61
CA ALA A 354 0.23 18.87 18.75
C ALA A 354 -0.76 18.84 17.58
N ILE A 355 -0.95 17.68 16.95
CA ILE A 355 -1.94 17.50 15.87
C ILE A 355 -3.38 17.73 16.38
N GLU A 356 -3.75 17.19 17.54
CA GLU A 356 -5.06 17.45 18.18
C GLU A 356 -5.33 18.94 18.42
N VAL A 357 -4.31 19.70 18.81
CA VAL A 357 -4.44 21.16 18.94
C VAL A 357 -4.65 21.81 17.58
N GLN A 358 -3.89 21.42 16.56
CA GLN A 358 -3.96 22.01 15.23
C GLN A 358 -5.28 21.73 14.50
N MET A 359 -6.00 20.67 14.88
CA MET A 359 -7.33 20.34 14.32
C MET A 359 -8.50 21.16 14.90
N ARG A 360 -8.27 21.99 15.92
CA ARG A 360 -9.32 22.81 16.53
C ARG A 360 -9.81 23.90 15.56
N PRO A 361 -11.07 24.35 15.69
CA PRO A 361 -11.62 25.41 14.84
C PRO A 361 -10.71 26.64 14.78
N GLY A 362 -10.36 27.08 13.57
CA GLY A 362 -9.50 28.25 13.33
C GLY A 362 -7.99 28.01 13.37
N ASN A 363 -7.52 26.78 13.62
CA ASN A 363 -6.10 26.41 13.50
C ASN A 363 -5.78 25.81 12.12
N ASP A 364 -4.50 25.55 11.86
CA ASP A 364 -3.98 25.23 10.52
C ASP A 364 -4.58 23.95 9.91
N LEU A 365 -4.97 22.97 10.74
CA LEU A 365 -5.49 21.68 10.29
C LEU A 365 -7.02 21.56 10.39
N ASP A 366 -7.75 22.62 10.77
CA ASP A 366 -9.22 22.65 10.90
C ASP A 366 -9.94 22.19 9.62
N GLN A 367 -9.42 22.57 8.45
CA GLN A 367 -10.04 22.25 7.16
C GLN A 367 -9.65 20.87 6.60
N ILE A 368 -8.75 20.14 7.29
CA ILE A 368 -8.22 18.84 6.87
C ILE A 368 -8.12 17.85 8.03
N THR A 369 -9.02 17.94 9.00
CA THR A 369 -9.10 17.04 10.16
C THR A 369 -9.19 15.56 9.76
N ASP A 370 -9.77 15.27 8.60
CA ASP A 370 -9.85 13.93 8.02
C ASP A 370 -8.48 13.31 7.71
N GLY A 371 -7.52 14.11 7.26
CA GLY A 371 -6.13 13.68 7.06
C GLY A 371 -5.27 13.85 8.32
N ALA A 372 -5.44 14.96 9.04
CA ALA A 372 -4.65 15.25 10.23
C ALA A 372 -4.84 14.18 11.33
N ALA A 373 -6.06 13.68 11.55
CA ALA A 373 -6.35 12.60 12.50
C ALA A 373 -5.76 11.23 12.10
N LYS A 374 -5.13 11.13 10.93
CA LYS A 374 -4.44 9.95 10.40
C LYS A 374 -2.93 10.16 10.25
N SER A 375 -2.42 11.28 10.76
CA SER A 375 -0.98 11.49 10.89
C SER A 375 -0.37 10.39 11.78
N PRO A 376 0.82 9.88 11.43
CA PRO A 376 1.45 8.75 12.12
C PRO A 376 1.77 8.97 13.60
#